data_AF-A0A4Z0QDF8-F1
#
_entry.id   AF-A0A4Z0QDF8-F1
#
_cell.length_a   1.000
_cell.length_b   1.000
_cell.length_c   1.000
_cell.angle_alpha   90.00
_cell.angle_beta   90.00
_cell.angle_gamma   90.00
#
_symmetry.space_group_name_H-M   'P 1'
#
loop_
_entity.id
_entity.type
_entity.pdbx_description
1 polymer ?
#
loop_
_entity_poly.entity_id
_entity_poly.type
_entity_poly.pdbx_seq_one_letter_code
_entity_poly.pdbx_strand_id
1 'polypeptide(L)'
;MEQTLFAELINQQLSAVIFVQDYLQLDFDGNRMTMYEWPTLRMPQVDRSFGELEYRNDLCGFIARKISSVVLRENEYLTLEFHDTSASIELNLSTGREAMYYVQYDGNWLSL
;
A
#
# COMPACT_ATOMS: atom_id res chain seq x y z
N MET A 1 9.82 19.90 1.13
CA MET A 1 10.64 18.66 1.14
C MET A 1 9.94 17.68 2.06
N GLU A 2 8.95 16.95 1.54
CA GLU A 2 8.17 15.93 2.27
C GLU A 2 8.52 14.51 1.76
N GLN A 3 9.78 14.29 1.36
CA GLN A 3 10.17 13.09 0.59
C GLN A 3 10.65 11.88 1.44
N THR A 4 10.68 11.96 2.77
CA THR A 4 11.42 10.95 3.56
C THR A 4 10.59 9.90 4.28
N LEU A 5 9.26 10.02 4.39
CA LEU A 5 8.50 9.11 5.27
C LEU A 5 8.43 7.66 4.75
N PHE A 6 8.48 7.46 3.43
CA PHE A 6 8.31 6.13 2.80
C PHE A 6 9.46 5.75 1.86
N ALA A 7 10.58 6.47 1.91
CA ALA A 7 11.69 6.26 0.98
C ALA A 7 12.29 4.84 1.07
N GLU A 8 12.20 4.20 2.24
CA GLU A 8 12.67 2.83 2.47
C GLU A 8 11.79 1.74 1.84
N LEU A 9 10.56 2.07 1.44
CA LEU A 9 9.69 1.14 0.70
C LEU A 9 10.11 1.01 -0.75
N ILE A 10 10.86 1.97 -1.30
CA ILE A 10 11.36 1.90 -2.67
C ILE A 10 12.21 0.64 -2.83
N ASN A 11 11.90 -0.15 -3.88
CA ASN A 11 12.44 -1.47 -4.17
C ASN A 11 12.05 -2.61 -3.20
N GLN A 12 11.27 -2.34 -2.16
CA GLN A 12 10.69 -3.41 -1.34
C GLN A 12 9.57 -4.12 -2.10
N GLN A 13 9.48 -5.42 -1.88
CA GLN A 13 8.48 -6.28 -2.49
C GLN A 13 7.20 -6.25 -1.65
N LEU A 14 6.03 -6.14 -2.27
CA LEU A 14 4.78 -6.47 -1.58
C LEU A 14 4.73 -7.99 -1.36
N SER A 15 4.97 -8.40 -0.12
CA SER A 15 5.08 -9.80 0.29
C SER A 15 3.73 -10.42 0.64
N ALA A 16 2.80 -9.62 1.19
CA ALA A 16 1.48 -10.09 1.55
C ALA A 16 0.42 -8.98 1.47
N VAL A 17 -0.80 -9.40 1.13
CA VAL A 17 -2.02 -8.61 1.23
C VAL A 17 -2.94 -9.32 2.22
N ILE A 18 -3.29 -8.64 3.31
CA ILE A 18 -4.02 -9.23 4.43
C ILE A 18 -5.31 -8.44 4.63
N PHE A 19 -6.44 -9.11 4.45
CA PHE A 19 -7.76 -8.53 4.66
C PHE A 19 -8.27 -8.89 6.05
N VAL A 20 -8.54 -7.90 6.89
CA VAL A 20 -9.03 -8.13 8.26
C VAL A 20 -10.30 -7.33 8.44
N GLN A 21 -11.46 -7.98 8.45
CA GLN A 21 -12.79 -7.39 8.69
C GLN A 21 -13.00 -5.98 8.12
N ASP A 22 -12.59 -4.95 8.85
CA ASP A 22 -12.74 -3.51 8.59
C ASP A 22 -11.46 -2.78 8.12
N TYR A 23 -10.31 -3.46 8.00
CA TYR A 23 -9.05 -2.87 7.52
C TYR A 23 -8.27 -3.76 6.55
N LEU A 24 -7.34 -3.13 5.85
CA LEU A 24 -6.40 -3.75 4.92
C LEU A 24 -4.98 -3.61 5.45
N GLN A 25 -4.16 -4.66 5.33
CA GLN A 25 -2.74 -4.59 5.65
C GLN A 25 -1.89 -5.05 4.45
N LEU A 26 -0.87 -4.26 4.12
CA LEU A 26 0.16 -4.59 3.15
C LEU A 26 1.47 -4.83 3.89
N ASP A 27 2.13 -5.95 3.60
CA ASP A 27 3.41 -6.32 4.22
C ASP A 27 4.52 -6.30 3.17
N PHE A 28 5.66 -5.74 3.54
CA PHE A 28 6.84 -5.55 2.69
C PHE A 28 8.07 -6.19 3.35
N ASP A 29 7.97 -7.48 3.67
CA ASP A 29 9.02 -8.28 4.33
C ASP A 29 9.52 -7.64 5.65
N GLY A 30 8.58 -7.14 6.46
CA GLY A 30 8.84 -6.54 7.76
C GLY A 30 8.22 -5.16 7.90
N ASN A 31 8.38 -4.30 6.89
CA ASN A 31 7.68 -3.02 6.84
C ASN A 31 6.19 -3.25 6.57
N ARG A 32 5.31 -2.50 7.22
CA ARG A 32 3.87 -2.80 7.20
C ARG A 32 3.02 -1.55 7.14
N MET A 33 2.08 -1.52 6.21
CA MET A 33 1.05 -0.50 6.10
C MET A 33 -0.30 -1.08 6.47
N THR A 34 -0.94 -0.54 7.49
CA THR A 34 -2.32 -0.86 7.91
C THR A 34 -3.22 0.30 7.53
N MET A 35 -4.23 0.07 6.71
CA MET A 35 -5.15 1.07 6.18
C MET A 35 -6.57 0.79 6.66
N TYR A 36 -7.18 1.77 7.31
CA TYR A 36 -8.58 1.73 7.75
C TYR A 36 -9.54 2.28 6.69
N GLU A 37 -8.99 2.91 5.65
CA GLU A 37 -9.70 3.19 4.41
C GLU A 37 -9.27 2.20 3.34
N TRP A 38 -10.23 1.77 2.52
CA TRP A 38 -9.94 0.89 1.41
C TRP A 38 -9.35 1.71 0.25
N PRO A 39 -8.13 1.39 -0.22
CA PRO A 39 -7.53 2.11 -1.32
C PRO A 39 -8.26 1.84 -2.63
N THR A 40 -8.20 2.80 -3.56
CA THR A 40 -8.56 2.59 -4.95
C THR A 40 -7.39 1.95 -5.69
N LEU A 41 -7.65 0.91 -6.47
CA LEU A 41 -6.63 0.37 -7.38
C LEU A 41 -6.74 1.12 -8.69
N ARG A 42 -5.69 1.86 -9.06
CA ARG A 42 -5.61 2.52 -10.35
C ARG A 42 -5.07 1.51 -11.35
N MET A 43 -5.91 1.02 -12.25
CA MET A 43 -5.51 -0.02 -13.21
C MET A 43 -5.43 0.56 -14.62
N PRO A 44 -4.68 -0.05 -15.55
CA PRO A 44 -4.53 0.48 -16.91
C PRO A 44 -5.86 0.58 -17.70
N GLN A 45 -6.86 -0.21 -17.34
CA GLN A 45 -8.14 -0.31 -18.06
C GLN A 45 -9.30 0.34 -17.29
N VAL A 46 -9.43 0.02 -16.01
CA VAL A 46 -10.55 0.47 -15.18
C VAL A 46 -10.13 0.46 -13.72
N ASP A 47 -10.35 1.57 -13.03
CA ASP A 47 -10.08 1.66 -11.61
C ASP A 47 -11.01 0.74 -10.81
N ARG A 48 -10.51 0.20 -9.70
CA ARG A 48 -11.26 -0.68 -8.81
C ARG A 48 -11.43 -0.06 -7.44
N SER A 49 -12.68 -0.01 -6.99
CA SER A 49 -13.03 0.34 -5.62
C SER A 49 -13.42 -0.89 -4.81
N PHE A 50 -13.29 -0.80 -3.49
CA PHE A 50 -13.72 -1.87 -2.60
C PHE A 50 -15.20 -2.22 -2.78
N GLY A 51 -15.50 -3.52 -2.78
CA GLY A 51 -16.84 -4.06 -3.04
C GLY A 51 -17.05 -4.53 -4.48
N GLU A 52 -16.18 -4.12 -5.42
CA GLU A 52 -16.17 -4.70 -6.76
C GLU A 52 -15.65 -6.14 -6.76
N LEU A 53 -16.20 -6.98 -7.66
CA LEU A 53 -15.92 -8.42 -7.73
C LEU A 53 -14.42 -8.73 -7.85
N GLU A 54 -13.71 -8.00 -8.70
CA GLU A 54 -12.28 -8.24 -8.98
C GLU A 54 -11.34 -7.48 -8.06
N TYR A 55 -11.83 -6.60 -7.17
CA TYR A 55 -10.99 -5.74 -6.34
C TYR A 55 -9.92 -6.53 -5.57
N ARG A 56 -10.32 -7.62 -4.92
CA ARG A 56 -9.40 -8.44 -4.11
C ARG A 56 -8.41 -9.20 -4.99
N ASN A 57 -8.85 -9.68 -6.14
CA ASN A 57 -7.99 -10.39 -7.10
C ASN A 57 -6.94 -9.44 -7.68
N ASP A 58 -7.38 -8.26 -8.14
CA ASP A 58 -6.52 -7.22 -8.68
C ASP A 58 -5.52 -6.72 -7.63
N LEU A 59 -5.93 -6.54 -6.37
CA LEU A 59 -5.04 -6.15 -5.29
C LEU A 59 -4.00 -7.25 -4.98
N CYS A 60 -4.41 -8.51 -4.91
CA CYS A 60 -3.47 -9.64 -4.75
C CYS A 60 -2.51 -9.79 -5.95
N GLY A 61 -2.89 -9.31 -7.14
CA GLY A 61 -2.03 -9.27 -8.32
C GLY A 61 -0.78 -8.36 -8.19
N PHE A 62 -0.73 -7.54 -7.14
CA PHE A 62 0.47 -6.77 -6.78
C PHE A 62 1.49 -7.56 -5.96
N ILE A 63 1.12 -8.73 -5.39
CA ILE A 63 2.06 -9.57 -4.63
C ILE A 63 3.25 -9.93 -5.51
N ALA A 64 4.44 -9.96 -4.90
CA ALA A 64 5.74 -10.16 -5.53
C ALA A 64 6.22 -8.99 -6.43
N ARG A 65 5.45 -7.92 -6.59
CA ARG A 65 5.92 -6.69 -7.25
C ARG A 65 6.69 -5.82 -6.28
N LYS A 66 7.66 -5.09 -6.81
CA LYS A 66 8.45 -4.11 -6.05
C LYS A 66 7.89 -2.71 -6.23
N ILE A 67 7.94 -1.91 -5.18
CA ILE A 67 7.58 -0.49 -5.23
C ILE A 67 8.62 0.27 -6.06
N SER A 68 8.15 1.05 -7.04
CA SER A 68 8.98 1.95 -7.84
C SER A 68 8.99 3.37 -7.30
N SER A 69 7.86 3.82 -6.74
CA SER A 69 7.69 5.16 -6.20
C SER A 69 6.60 5.17 -5.12
N VAL A 70 6.72 6.09 -4.17
CA VAL A 70 5.67 6.44 -3.21
C VAL A 70 5.43 7.94 -3.29
N VAL A 71 4.21 8.32 -3.67
CA VAL A 71 3.85 9.71 -3.93
C VAL A 71 2.79 10.17 -2.94
N LEU A 72 3.12 11.17 -2.13
CA LEU A 72 2.17 11.87 -1.27
C LEU A 72 1.74 13.16 -1.95
N ARG A 73 0.45 13.28 -2.29
CA ARG A 73 -0.13 14.47 -2.95
C ARG A 73 -0.97 15.25 -1.95
N GLU A 74 -0.55 16.50 -1.71
CA GLU A 74 -1.27 17.50 -0.91
C GLU A 74 -1.64 17.03 0.51
N ASN A 75 -0.96 16.01 1.03
CA ASN A 75 -1.33 15.29 2.26
C ASN A 75 -2.74 14.68 2.24
N GLU A 76 -3.35 14.55 1.06
CA GLU A 76 -4.68 13.98 0.84
C GLU A 76 -4.63 12.58 0.25
N TYR A 77 -3.62 12.28 -0.58
CA TYR A 77 -3.53 10.97 -1.24
C TYR A 77 -2.12 10.40 -1.16
N LEU A 78 -2.03 9.13 -0.77
CA LEU A 78 -0.81 8.33 -0.84
C LEU A 78 -0.93 7.34 -1.99
N THR A 79 -0.02 7.39 -2.95
CA THR A 79 0.02 6.47 -4.10
C THR A 79 1.26 5.59 -4.03
N LEU A 80 1.07 4.28 -4.12
CA LEU A 80 2.11 3.27 -4.25
C LEU A 80 2.20 2.83 -5.71
N GLU A 81 3.30 3.15 -6.36
CA GLU A 81 3.59 2.73 -7.74
C GLU A 81 4.51 1.52 -7.72
N PHE A 82 4.37 0.66 -8.72
CA PHE A 82 5.10 -0.61 -8.80
C PHE A 82 5.92 -0.72 -10.08
N HIS A 83 7.02 -1.46 -10.02
CA HIS A 83 7.83 -1.78 -11.19
C HIS A 83 7.05 -2.67 -12.17
N ASP A 84 7.39 -2.54 -13.46
CA ASP A 84 6.87 -3.36 -14.57
C ASP A 84 5.33 -3.36 -14.72
N THR A 85 4.67 -2.30 -14.26
CA THR A 85 3.23 -2.07 -14.45
C THR A 85 2.90 -0.59 -14.35
N SER A 86 1.83 -0.15 -15.01
CA SER A 86 1.24 1.17 -14.79
C SER A 86 0.11 1.16 -13.75
N ALA A 87 -0.14 0.01 -13.11
CA ALA A 87 -1.10 -0.11 -12.04
C ALA A 87 -0.53 0.42 -10.72
N SER A 88 -1.37 1.04 -9.88
CA SER A 88 -0.97 1.57 -8.57
C SER A 88 -2.06 1.39 -7.51
N ILE A 89 -1.67 1.52 -6.24
CA ILE A 89 -2.59 1.51 -5.10
C ILE A 89 -2.64 2.94 -4.57
N GLU A 90 -3.83 3.54 -4.55
CA GLU A 90 -4.03 4.91 -4.11
C GLU A 90 -4.95 4.96 -2.89
N LEU A 91 -4.44 5.49 -1.79
CA LEU A 91 -5.16 5.67 -0.54
C LEU A 91 -5.57 7.13 -0.36
N ASN A 92 -6.84 7.36 -0.04
CA ASN A 92 -7.34 8.66 0.39
C ASN A 92 -7.11 8.83 1.91
N LEU A 93 -6.37 9.87 2.28
CA LEU A 93 -6.01 10.23 3.66
C LEU A 93 -6.94 11.30 4.26
N SER A 94 -7.79 11.94 3.45
CA SER A 94 -8.65 13.05 3.86
C SER A 94 -9.92 12.63 4.62
N THR A 95 -10.17 11.34 4.80
CA THR A 95 -11.45 10.81 5.29
C THR A 95 -11.66 10.93 6.80
N GLY A 96 -10.63 11.28 7.59
CA GLY A 96 -10.77 11.38 9.05
C GLY A 96 -9.44 11.25 9.80
N ARG A 97 -9.50 10.99 11.11
CA ARG A 97 -8.33 11.12 11.99
C ARG A 97 -7.25 10.05 11.81
N GLU A 98 -7.53 8.88 11.22
CA GLU A 98 -6.57 7.76 11.16
C GLU A 98 -6.77 6.86 9.93
N ALA A 99 -6.55 7.39 8.72
CA ALA A 99 -6.71 6.59 7.49
C ALA A 99 -5.69 5.44 7.37
N MET A 100 -4.49 5.58 7.94
CA MET A 100 -3.41 4.60 7.84
C MET A 100 -2.39 4.70 8.98
N TYR A 101 -1.80 3.54 9.30
CA TYR A 101 -0.64 3.37 10.17
C TYR A 101 0.48 2.65 9.42
N TYR A 102 1.71 3.08 9.69
CA TYR A 102 2.91 2.49 9.10
C TYR A 102 3.89 2.06 10.20
N VAL A 103 4.36 0.82 10.12
CA VAL A 103 5.35 0.24 11.02
C VAL A 103 6.60 -0.09 10.22
N GLN A 104 7.74 0.46 10.66
CA GLN A 104 9.05 0.20 10.09
C GLN A 104 9.69 -0.99 10.81
N TYR A 105 10.35 -1.86 10.05
CA TYR A 105 11.16 -2.93 10.60
C TYR A 105 12.56 -2.42 10.95
N ASP A 106 13.00 -2.62 12.20
CA ASP A 106 14.27 -2.10 12.71
C ASP A 106 15.45 -3.09 12.56
N GLY A 107 15.24 -4.27 11.98
CA GLY A 107 16.30 -5.25 11.77
C GLY A 107 16.48 -6.28 12.89
N ASN A 108 15.90 -6.09 14.08
CA ASN A 108 16.20 -6.93 15.24
C ASN A 108 15.24 -8.11 15.38
N TRP A 109 15.67 -9.29 14.92
CA TRP A 109 15.02 -10.56 15.24
C TRP A 109 15.58 -11.12 16.55
N LEU A 110 14.75 -11.26 17.58
CA LEU A 110 15.01 -12.15 18.71
C LEU A 110 14.39 -13.50 18.39
N SER A 111 15.21 -14.47 17.97
CA SER A 111 14.83 -15.88 18.02
C SER A 111 15.22 -16.43 19.40
N LEU A 112 14.23 -16.92 20.14
CA LEU A 112 14.43 -17.67 21.39
C LEU A 112 14.69 -19.15 21.10
#